data_AF-A0A4S5CK89-F1
#
_entry.id   AF-A0A4S5CK89-F1
#
_cell.length_a   1.000
_cell.length_b   1.000
_cell.length_c   1.000
_cell.angle_alpha   90.00
_cell.angle_beta   90.00
_cell.angle_gamma   90.00
#
_symmetry.space_group_name_H-M   'P 1'
#
loop_
_entity.id
_entity.type
_entity.pdbx_description
1 polymer ?
#
loop_
_entity_poly.entity_id
_entity_poly.type
_entity_poly.pdbx_seq_one_letter_code
_entity_poly.pdbx_strand_id
1 'polypeptide(L)' 'MTEKAKTRGAPKKPLDQKRIERLGVVQLTQKQLADYLAAAELEGKTKSDWVRDVLDAQAALTLSKKAAES' A
#
# COMPACT_ATOMS: atom_id res chain seq x y z
N MET A 1 30.67 -31.68 -22.82
CA MET A 1 29.30 -31.75 -22.27
C MET A 1 29.40 -31.32 -20.82
N THR A 2 28.84 -30.17 -20.44
CA THR A 2 28.92 -29.69 -19.06
C THR A 2 27.51 -29.53 -18.53
N GLU A 3 27.09 -30.48 -17.71
CA GLU A 3 25.78 -30.53 -17.06
C GLU A 3 25.62 -29.34 -16.11
N LYS A 4 24.59 -28.51 -16.32
CA LYS A 4 24.24 -27.41 -15.42
C LYS A 4 23.52 -27.98 -14.20
N ALA A 5 24.17 -27.94 -13.05
CA ALA A 5 23.60 -28.29 -11.75
C ALA A 5 22.31 -27.48 -11.51
N LYS A 6 21.19 -28.20 -11.40
CA LYS A 6 19.86 -27.66 -11.14
C LYS A 6 19.80 -27.23 -9.67
N THR A 7 20.00 -25.95 -9.39
CA THR A 7 19.79 -25.39 -8.06
C THR A 7 18.34 -25.66 -7.62
N ARG A 8 18.17 -26.43 -6.53
CA ARG A 8 16.88 -26.61 -5.84
C ARG A 8 16.52 -25.29 -5.16
N GLY A 9 15.94 -24.35 -5.92
CA GLY A 9 15.36 -23.14 -5.37
C GLY A 9 14.06 -23.44 -4.63
N ALA A 10 13.81 -22.74 -3.52
CA ALA A 10 12.58 -22.83 -2.73
C ALA A 10 11.31 -22.78 -3.60
N PRO A 11 10.21 -23.47 -3.20
CA PRO A 11 8.98 -23.49 -3.98
C PRO A 11 8.51 -22.07 -4.31
N LYS A 12 8.27 -21.80 -5.60
CA LYS A 12 7.69 -20.54 -6.05
C LYS A 12 6.35 -20.37 -5.36
N LYS A 13 6.21 -19.34 -4.52
CA LYS A 13 4.92 -19.00 -3.91
C LYS A 13 3.87 -18.80 -5.01
N PRO A 14 2.63 -19.30 -4.82
CA PRO A 14 1.56 -19.09 -5.79
C PRO A 14 1.35 -17.59 -6.04
N LEU A 15 1.12 -17.23 -7.30
CA LEU A 15 1.02 -15.84 -7.78
C LEU A 15 -0.08 -15.04 -7.06
N ASP A 16 -1.07 -15.73 -6.50
CA ASP A 16 -2.17 -15.18 -5.69
C ASP A 16 -1.72 -14.56 -4.36
N GLN A 17 -0.55 -14.95 -3.83
CA GLN A 17 -0.12 -14.53 -2.48
C GLN A 17 0.79 -13.30 -2.48
N LYS A 18 1.07 -12.67 -3.63
CA LYS A 18 1.99 -11.52 -3.71
C LYS A 18 1.67 -10.55 -4.84
N ARG A 19 0.44 -10.04 -4.94
CA ARG A 19 0.18 -8.85 -5.77
C ARG A 19 -0.15 -7.66 -4.89
N ILE A 20 0.90 -6.98 -4.45
CA ILE A 20 0.75 -5.61 -3.93
C ILE A 20 0.57 -4.75 -5.17
N GLU A 21 -0.67 -4.38 -5.49
CA GLU A 21 -0.96 -3.43 -6.56
C GLU A 21 -0.69 -2.01 -6.06
N ARG A 22 -0.12 -1.17 -6.92
CA ARG A 22 0.15 0.24 -6.59
C ARG A 22 -1.08 1.05 -7.00
N LEU A 23 -1.60 1.86 -6.08
CA LEU A 23 -2.67 2.83 -6.36
C LEU A 23 -2.27 3.87 -7.43
N GLY A 24 -0.96 4.05 -7.68
CA GLY A 24 -0.41 4.94 -8.70
C GLY A 24 0.89 5.60 -8.26
N VAL A 25 1.28 6.68 -8.93
CA VAL A 25 2.37 7.59 -8.53
C VAL A 25 1.74 8.91 -8.07
N VAL A 26 1.50 9.04 -6.77
CA VAL A 26 0.99 10.29 -6.19
C VAL A 26 2.13 11.29 -6.10
N GLN A 27 2.03 12.41 -6.81
CA GLN A 27 2.96 13.54 -6.67
C GLN A 27 2.39 14.52 -5.64
N LEU A 28 3.21 14.85 -4.64
CA LEU A 28 2.86 15.77 -3.58
C LEU A 28 3.71 17.03 -3.70
N THR A 29 3.10 18.18 -3.37
CA THR A 29 3.88 19.40 -3.11
C THR A 29 4.71 19.22 -1.83
N GLN A 30 5.78 20.03 -1.68
CA GLN A 30 6.61 19.99 -0.46
C GLN A 30 5.79 20.24 0.81
N LYS A 31 4.83 21.16 0.75
CA LYS A 31 3.94 21.46 1.88
C LYS A 31 3.10 20.24 2.27
N GLN A 32 2.45 19.60 1.30
CA GLN A 32 1.66 18.39 1.56
C GLN A 32 2.50 17.27 2.15
N LEU A 33 3.74 17.09 1.67
CA LEU A 33 4.65 16.09 2.24
C LEU A 33 5.00 16.42 3.70
N ALA A 34 5.29 17.69 4.01
CA ALA A 34 5.57 18.12 5.38
C ALA A 34 4.36 17.88 6.30
N ASP A 35 3.16 18.23 5.85
CA ASP A 35 1.91 18.03 6.60
C ASP A 35 1.67 16.54 6.89
N TYR A 36 1.91 15.65 5.90
CA TYR A 36 1.74 14.21 6.06
C TYR A 36 2.76 13.60 7.03
N LEU A 37 4.00 14.10 7.00
CA LEU A 37 5.03 13.67 7.94
C LEU A 37 4.70 14.09 9.37
N ALA A 38 4.26 15.34 9.56
CA ALA A 38 3.85 15.84 10.88
C ALA A 38 2.64 15.06 11.43
N ALA A 39 1.64 14.79 10.60
CA ALA A 39 0.47 14.02 11.01
C ALA A 39 0.84 12.56 11.36
N ALA A 40 1.70 11.92 10.57
CA ALA A 40 2.18 10.57 10.85
C ALA A 40 2.98 10.51 12.17
N GLU A 41 3.82 11.53 12.44
CA GLU A 41 4.58 11.64 13.69
C GLU A 41 3.66 11.79 14.91
N LEU A 42 2.63 12.62 14.81
CA LEU A 42 1.63 12.81 15.88
C LEU A 42 0.88 11.52 16.22
N GLU A 43 0.63 10.67 15.23
CA GLU A 43 -0.02 9.36 15.43
C GLU A 43 0.97 8.22 15.73
N GLY A 44 2.28 8.48 15.74
CA GLY A 44 3.32 7.46 15.96
C GLY A 44 3.40 6.41 14.84
N LYS A 45 3.00 6.77 13.62
CA LYS A 45 2.94 5.87 12.45
C LYS A 45 4.04 6.21 11.43
N THR A 46 4.36 5.26 10.57
CA THR A 46 5.16 5.58 9.39
C THR A 46 4.33 6.40 8.41
N LYS A 47 4.97 7.27 7.61
CA LYS A 47 4.27 8.04 6.56
C LYS A 47 3.38 7.18 5.66
N SER A 48 3.83 5.97 5.33
CA SER A 48 3.13 5.10 4.39
C SER A 48 1.94 4.42 5.04
N ASP A 49 2.05 4.04 6.32
CA ASP A 49 0.93 3.47 7.05
C ASP A 49 -0.12 4.52 7.36
N TRP A 50 0.30 5.72 7.77
CA TRP A 50 -0.61 6.84 7.98
C TRP A 50 -1.42 7.19 6.71
N VAL A 51 -0.75 7.32 5.56
CA VAL A 51 -1.44 7.59 4.28
C VAL A 51 -2.42 6.47 3.92
N ARG A 52 -2.07 5.20 4.14
CA ARG A 52 -2.98 4.07 3.87
C ARG A 52 -4.20 4.11 4.77
N ASP A 53 -4.00 4.24 6.08
CA ASP A 53 -5.08 4.27 7.06
C ASP A 53 -6.10 5.38 6.74
N VAL A 54 -5.62 6.58 6.40
CA VAL A 54 -6.48 7.71 6.04
C VAL A 54 -7.28 7.42 4.76
N LEU A 55 -6.63 6.85 3.74
CA LEU A 55 -7.30 6.49 2.49
C LEU A 55 -8.32 5.36 2.69
N ASP A 56 -8.00 4.35 3.48
CA ASP A 56 -8.89 3.22 3.79
C ASP A 56 -10.11 3.69 4.59
N ALA A 57 -9.91 4.54 5.59
CA ALA A 57 -11.00 5.13 6.36
C ALA A 57 -11.94 5.96 5.46
N GLN A 58 -11.37 6.78 4.57
CA GLN A 58 -12.17 7.59 3.64
C GLN A 58 -12.90 6.72 2.61
N ALA A 59 -12.27 5.66 2.10
CA ALA A 59 -12.89 4.72 1.18
C ALA A 59 -14.08 4.00 1.82
N ALA A 60 -13.91 3.50 3.05
CA ALA A 60 -14.97 2.85 3.82
C ALA A 60 -16.16 3.79 4.06
N LEU A 61 -15.90 5.05 4.41
CA LEU A 61 -16.94 6.07 4.59
C LEU A 61 -17.69 6.35 3.29
N THR A 62 -16.99 6.51 2.18
CA THR A 62 -17.60 6.77 0.87
C THR A 62 -18.47 5.60 0.41
N LEU A 63 -17.99 4.36 0.57
CA LEU A 63 -18.75 3.17 0.20
C LEU A 63 -19.99 2.98 1.09
N SER A 64 -19.87 3.27 2.39
CA SER A 64 -21.00 3.21 3.32
C SER A 64 -22.08 4.24 2.97
N LYS A 65 -21.70 5.46 2.57
CA LYS A 65 -22.65 6.48 2.09
C LYS A 65 -23.40 6.02 0.85
N LYS A 66 -22.68 5.50 -0.14
CA LYS A 66 -23.28 4.98 -1.38
C LYS A 66 -24.30 3.87 -1.08
N ALA A 67 -24.00 2.99 -0.12
CA ALA A 67 -24.90 1.91 0.28
C ALA A 67 -26.16 2.42 1.00
N ALA A 68 -26.10 3.56 1.70
CA ALA A 68 -27.25 4.17 2.36
C ALA A 68 -28.18 4.95 1.42
N GLU A 69 -27.67 5.33 0.24
CA GLU A 69 -28.42 6.05 -0.80
C GLU A 69 -29.04 5.09 -1.85
N SER A 70 -28.77 3.77 -1.76
CA SER A 70 -29.23 2.74 -2.70
C SER A 70 -30.37 1.90 -2.16
#